data_AF-A0A9D6DAW9-F1
#
_entry.id   AF-A0A9D6DAW9-F1
#
_cell.length_a   1.000
_cell.length_b   1.000
_cell.length_c   1.000
_cell.angle_alpha   90.00
_cell.angle_beta   90.00
_cell.angle_gamma   90.00
#
_symmetry.space_group_name_H-M   'P 1'
#
loop_
_entity.id
_entity.type
_entity.pdbx_description
1 polymer ?
#
loop_
_entity_poly.entity_id
_entity_poly.type
_entity_poly.pdbx_seq_one_letter_code
_entity_poly.pdbx_strand_id
1 'polypeptide(L)'
;MTDSELHFAKRAIRRKNLFLVLSVASVIVALCLALYYTWQFATQPGFAVGIHFVPVLLILLMARQNLRQYYYAKILEKLIV
;
A
#
# COMPACT_ATOMS: atom_id res chain seq x y z
N MET A 1 30.03 7.24 0.23
CA MET A 1 29.03 6.41 0.89
C MET A 1 29.55 6.13 2.29
N THR A 2 28.88 6.68 3.28
CA THR A 2 29.34 6.62 4.68
C THR A 2 28.78 5.35 5.33
N ASP A 3 29.53 4.68 6.22
CA ASP A 3 29.11 3.43 6.89
C ASP A 3 27.69 3.49 7.51
N SER A 4 27.29 4.67 7.97
CA SER A 4 25.95 4.97 8.48
C SER A 4 24.86 4.71 7.45
N GLU A 5 25.03 5.17 6.20
CA GLU A 5 24.06 5.02 5.12
C GLU A 5 23.88 3.55 4.73
N LEU A 6 24.98 2.80 4.75
CA LEU A 6 25.00 1.35 4.50
C LEU A 6 24.23 0.57 5.58
N HIS A 7 24.36 0.98 6.84
CA HIS A 7 23.65 0.35 7.96
C HIS A 7 22.14 0.68 7.95
N PHE A 8 21.77 1.92 7.60
CA PHE A 8 20.38 2.32 7.37
C PHE A 8 19.77 1.60 6.17
N ALA A 9 20.51 1.51 5.06
CA ALA A 9 20.09 0.78 3.87
C ALA A 9 19.84 -0.70 4.19
N LYS A 10 20.78 -1.39 4.85
CA LYS A 10 20.60 -2.81 5.26
C LYS A 10 19.37 -3.03 6.14
N ARG A 11 19.10 -2.12 7.09
CA ARG A 11 17.92 -2.22 7.97
C ARG A 11 16.62 -1.95 7.22
N ALA A 12 16.61 -1.01 6.27
CA ALA A 12 15.47 -0.75 5.39
C ALA A 12 15.21 -1.93 4.44
N ILE A 13 16.25 -2.50 3.85
CA ILE A 13 16.20 -3.68 2.97
C ILE A 13 15.63 -4.89 3.72
N ARG A 14 16.07 -5.13 4.96
CA ARG A 14 15.55 -6.25 5.77
C ARG A 14 14.05 -6.14 6.05
N ARG A 15 13.50 -4.92 6.06
CA ARG A 15 12.06 -4.65 6.26
C ARG A 15 11.26 -4.49 4.96
N LYS A 16 11.88 -4.65 3.78
CA LYS A 16 11.19 -4.50 2.48
C LYS A 16 9.95 -5.39 2.38
N ASN A 17 10.03 -6.64 2.85
CA ASN A 17 8.90 -7.57 2.79
C ASN A 17 7.70 -7.11 3.63
N LEU A 18 7.92 -6.35 4.72
CA LEU A 18 6.82 -5.78 5.51
C LEU A 18 6.03 -4.75 4.68
N PHE A 19 6.70 -3.90 3.90
CA PHE A 19 6.03 -2.94 3.02
C PHE A 19 5.22 -3.63 1.93
N LEU A 20 5.72 -4.75 1.40
CA LEU A 20 4.99 -5.56 0.43
C LEU A 20 3.72 -6.16 1.05
N VAL A 21 3.85 -6.80 2.23
CA VAL A 21 2.71 -7.39 2.94
C VAL A 21 1.68 -6.32 3.32
N LEU A 22 2.12 -5.16 3.82
CA LEU A 22 1.24 -4.02 4.11
C LEU A 22 0.51 -3.53 2.86
N SER A 23 1.21 -3.42 1.72
CA SER A 23 0.59 -3.04 0.45
C SER A 23 -0.49 -4.04 0.03
N VAL A 24 -0.19 -5.34 0.07
CA VAL A 24 -1.16 -6.38 -0.31
C VAL A 24 -2.35 -6.40 0.64
N ALA A 25 -2.12 -6.32 1.95
CA ALA A 25 -3.19 -6.25 2.95
C ALA A 25 -4.10 -5.03 2.73
N SER A 26 -3.51 -3.87 2.41
CA SER A 26 -4.26 -2.66 2.10
C SER A 26 -5.14 -2.84 0.86
N VAL A 27 -4.63 -3.49 -0.19
CA VAL A 27 -5.40 -3.78 -1.41
C VAL A 27 -6.57 -4.72 -1.10
N ILE A 28 -6.36 -5.76 -0.29
CA ILE A 28 -7.42 -6.69 0.11
C ILE A 28 -8.53 -5.94 0.87
N VAL A 29 -8.16 -5.10 1.84
CA VAL A 29 -9.14 -4.30 2.60
C VAL A 29 -9.91 -3.35 1.69
N ALA A 30 -9.23 -2.67 0.77
CA ALA A 30 -9.87 -1.78 -0.20
C ALA A 30 -10.84 -2.55 -1.12
N LEU A 31 -10.47 -3.74 -1.55
CA LEU A 31 -11.32 -4.60 -2.38
C LEU A 31 -12.58 -5.05 -1.62
N CYS A 32 -12.42 -5.48 -0.37
CA CYS A 32 -13.56 -5.84 0.49
C CYS A 32 -14.52 -4.65 0.69
N LEU A 33 -13.99 -3.45 0.97
CA LEU A 33 -14.81 -2.25 1.08
C LEU A 33 -15.51 -1.90 -0.23
N ALA A 34 -14.81 -1.98 -1.36
CA ALA A 34 -15.39 -1.69 -2.66
C ALA A 34 -16.57 -2.62 -2.97
N LEU A 35 -16.40 -3.93 -2.78
CA LEU A 35 -17.46 -4.91 -2.96
C LEU A 35 -18.65 -4.65 -2.03
N TYR A 36 -18.36 -4.34 -0.76
CA TYR A 36 -19.39 -4.00 0.22
C TYR A 36 -20.19 -2.76 -0.18
N TYR A 37 -19.53 -1.68 -0.61
CA TYR A 37 -20.20 -0.46 -1.06
C TYR A 37 -20.95 -0.64 -2.38
N THR A 38 -20.46 -1.46 -3.30
CA THR A 38 -21.19 -1.80 -4.53
C THR A 38 -22.48 -2.57 -4.21
N TRP A 39 -22.42 -3.52 -3.28
CA TRP A 39 -23.61 -4.24 -2.81
C TRP A 39 -24.61 -3.32 -2.10
N GLN A 40 -24.10 -2.42 -1.24
CA GLN A 40 -24.93 -1.44 -0.54
C GLN A 40 -25.63 -0.49 -1.52
N PHE A 41 -24.94 -0.02 -2.56
CA PHE A 41 -25.50 0.81 -3.62
C PHE A 41 -26.61 0.10 -4.40
N ALA A 42 -26.43 -1.19 -4.72
CA ALA A 42 -27.44 -1.97 -5.40
C ALA A 42 -28.69 -2.23 -4.54
N THR A 43 -28.54 -2.25 -3.21
CA THR A 43 -29.62 -2.57 -2.27
C THR A 43 -30.34 -1.33 -1.74
N GLN A 44 -29.69 -0.16 -1.70
CA GLN A 44 -30.23 1.07 -1.10
C GLN A 44 -30.29 2.23 -2.11
N PRO A 45 -31.49 2.71 -2.49
CA PRO A 45 -31.68 3.75 -3.52
C PRO A 45 -31.31 5.18 -3.11
N GLY A 46 -30.58 5.37 -2.00
CA GLY A 46 -30.11 6.68 -1.52
C GLY A 46 -28.63 6.70 -1.10
N PHE A 47 -27.88 5.66 -1.44
CA PHE A 47 -26.50 5.53 -0.97
C PHE A 47 -25.55 6.45 -1.75
N ALA A 48 -24.93 7.41 -1.05
CA ALA A 48 -23.98 8.37 -1.63
C ALA A 48 -22.61 7.73 -1.86
N VAL A 49 -22.47 6.97 -2.95
CA VAL A 49 -21.24 6.24 -3.33
C VAL A 49 -19.99 7.13 -3.30
N GLY A 50 -20.13 8.40 -3.69
CA GLY A 50 -19.02 9.35 -3.76
C GLY A 50 -18.23 9.49 -2.47
N ILE A 51 -18.90 9.61 -1.31
CA ILE A 51 -18.23 9.79 -0.01
C ILE A 51 -17.53 8.50 0.43
N HIS A 52 -18.17 7.36 0.18
CA HIS A 52 -17.65 6.04 0.56
C HIS A 52 -16.52 5.56 -0.36
N PHE A 53 -16.40 6.11 -1.57
CA PHE A 53 -15.30 5.79 -2.48
C PHE A 53 -13.98 6.47 -2.08
N VAL A 54 -14.04 7.61 -1.39
CA VAL A 54 -12.86 8.34 -0.89
C VAL A 54 -11.94 7.47 0.00
N PRO A 55 -12.43 6.80 1.06
CA PRO A 55 -11.56 5.94 1.88
C PRO A 55 -10.96 4.78 1.09
N VAL A 56 -11.69 4.19 0.15
CA VAL A 56 -11.16 3.13 -0.74
C VAL A 56 -9.97 3.67 -1.56
N LEU A 57 -10.12 4.85 -2.15
CA LEU A 57 -9.04 5.50 -2.89
C LEU A 57 -7.84 5.82 -2.02
N LEU A 58 -8.04 6.33 -0.79
CA LEU A 58 -6.96 6.63 0.14
C LEU A 58 -6.19 5.38 0.55
N ILE A 59 -6.88 4.27 0.82
CA ILE A 59 -6.25 2.98 1.15
C ILE A 59 -5.43 2.47 -0.05
N LEU A 60 -5.98 2.53 -1.27
CA LEU A 60 -5.24 2.16 -2.49
C LEU A 60 -4.04 3.07 -2.74
N LEU A 61 -4.17 4.38 -2.45
CA LEU A 61 -3.07 5.33 -2.58
C LEU A 61 -1.92 4.98 -1.62
N MET A 62 -2.25 4.69 -0.36
CA MET A 62 -1.27 4.21 0.64
C MET A 62 -0.62 2.90 0.20
N ALA A 63 -1.39 1.96 -0.35
CA ALA A 63 -0.84 0.71 -0.87
C ALA A 63 0.20 0.98 -1.97
N ARG A 64 -0.11 1.85 -2.94
CA ARG A 64 0.85 2.26 -3.99
C ARG A 64 2.08 2.97 -3.42
N GLN A 65 1.92 3.79 -2.38
CA GLN A 65 3.05 4.45 -1.71
C GLN A 65 3.98 3.40 -1.08
N ASN A 66 3.42 2.44 -0.34
CA ASN A 66 4.16 1.33 0.26
C ASN A 66 4.88 0.49 -0.80
N LEU A 67 4.21 0.21 -1.93
CA LEU A 67 4.80 -0.54 -3.04
C LEU A 67 5.97 0.22 -3.69
N ARG A 68 5.86 1.54 -3.88
CA ARG A 68 6.98 2.35 -4.38
C ARG A 68 8.17 2.29 -3.43
N GLN A 69 7.94 2.40 -2.13
CA GLN A 69 8.99 2.33 -1.13
C GLN A 69 9.68 0.95 -1.13
N TYR A 70 8.92 -0.12 -1.36
CA TYR A 70 9.48 -1.45 -1.61
C TYR A 70 10.38 -1.48 -2.85
N TYR A 71 9.94 -0.92 -3.98
CA TYR A 71 10.75 -0.88 -5.20
C TYR A 71 12.04 -0.08 -5.02
N TYR A 72 11.99 1.08 -4.36
CA TYR A 72 13.19 1.85 -4.04
C TYR A 72 14.16 1.06 -3.16
N ALA A 73 13.66 0.40 -2.10
CA ALA A 73 14.49 -0.45 -1.25
C ALA A 73 15.09 -1.64 -2.02
N LYS A 74 14.36 -2.25 -2.96
CA LYS A 74 14.83 -3.36 -3.80
C LYS A 74 15.90 -2.92 -4.81
N ILE A 75 15.72 -1.74 -5.42
CA ILE A 75 16.71 -1.17 -6.34
C ILE A 75 18.00 -0.84 -5.55
N LEU A 76 17.87 -0.22 -4.38
CA LEU A 76 18.99 0.10 -3.51
C LEU A 76 19.74 -1.16 -3.04
N GLU A 77 19.03 -2.24 -2.72
CA GLU A 77 19.63 -3.54 -2.41
C GLU A 77 20.48 -4.07 -3.58
N LYS A 78 19.97 -4.01 -4.81
CA LYS A 78 20.68 -4.49 -6.01
C LYS A 78 21.89 -3.62 -6.39
N LEU A 79 21.93 -2.36 -5.96
CA LEU A 79 23.05 -1.43 -6.19
C LEU A 79 24.17 -1.59 -5.15
N ILE A 80 23.82 -2.05 -3.95
CA ILE A 80 24.75 -2.16 -2.81
C ILE A 80 25.27 -3.59 -2.61
N VAL A 81 24.48 -4.61 -3.00
CA VAL A 81 24.81 -6.04 -2.93
C VAL A 81 25.02 -6.59 -4.33
#